data_AF-A0A1W9PM95-F1
#
_entry.id   AF-A0A1W9PM95-F1
#
_cell.length_a   1.000
_cell.length_b   1.000
_cell.length_c   1.000
_cell.angle_alpha   90.00
_cell.angle_beta   90.00
_cell.angle_gamma   90.00
#
_symmetry.space_group_name_H-M   'P 1'
#
loop_
_entity.id
_entity.type
_entity.pdbx_description
1 polymer ?
#
loop_
_entity_poly.entity_id
_entity_poly.type
_entity_poly.pdbx_seq_one_letter_code
_entity_poly.pdbx_strand_id
1 'polypeptide(L)'
;ALKVLDGMFFGTIMLPAALASKLAFLGEYGVEFGGYMQAISGSPWIIVWLIVVLGIVLFARNSMEQIERFRLNYQTALLTSVYFSVGVMMLTRVSEFLYFNF
;
A
#
# COMPACT_ATOMS: atom_id res chain seq x y z
N ALA A 1 -12.75 4.89 18.48
CA ALA A 1 -11.36 4.53 18.81
C ALA A 1 -11.25 3.10 19.34
N LEU A 2 -11.82 2.77 20.50
CA LEU A 2 -11.70 1.43 21.11
C LEU A 2 -12.17 0.27 20.22
N LYS A 3 -13.32 0.40 19.54
CA LYS A 3 -13.80 -0.62 18.58
C LYS A 3 -12.86 -0.89 17.40
N VAL A 4 -12.13 0.14 16.95
CA VAL A 4 -11.17 0.00 15.84
C VAL A 4 -9.92 -0.71 16.32
N LEU A 5 -9.43 -0.34 17.51
CA LEU A 5 -8.28 -0.99 18.14
C LEU A 5 -8.57 -2.47 18.42
N ASP A 6 -9.78 -2.76 18.90
CA ASP A 6 -10.25 -4.13 19.13
C ASP A 6 -10.28 -4.94 17.83
N GLY A 7 -10.81 -4.37 16.74
CA GLY A 7 -10.76 -5.00 15.42
C GLY A 7 -9.35 -5.21 14.83
N MET A 8 -8.37 -4.37 15.19
CA MET A 8 -6.98 -4.51 14.70
C MET A 8 -6.19 -5.62 15.40
N PHE A 9 -6.45 -5.85 16.69
CA PHE A 9 -5.67 -6.81 17.50
C PHE A 9 -6.43 -8.10 17.84
N PHE A 10 -7.75 -8.02 17.98
CA PHE A 10 -8.62 -9.13 18.43
C PHE A 10 -9.73 -9.45 17.42
N GLY A 11 -9.69 -8.86 16.23
CA GLY A 11 -10.64 -9.15 15.16
C GLY A 11 -10.57 -10.61 14.69
N THR A 12 -11.64 -11.05 14.03
CA THR A 12 -11.71 -12.39 13.42
C THR A 12 -10.65 -12.52 12.32
N ILE A 13 -9.80 -13.55 12.44
CA ILE A 13 -8.79 -13.87 11.44
C ILE A 13 -9.39 -14.88 10.45
N MET A 14 -9.48 -14.50 9.18
CA MET A 14 -9.95 -15.37 8.10
C MET A 14 -8.81 -15.78 7.17
N LEU A 15 -8.63 -17.08 6.96
CA LEU A 15 -7.61 -17.66 6.09
C LEU A 15 -8.22 -18.34 4.85
N PRO A 16 -7.43 -18.54 3.76
CA PRO A 16 -7.87 -19.28 2.60
C PRO A 16 -8.20 -20.75 2.94
N ALA A 17 -9.29 -21.27 2.37
CA ALA A 17 -9.70 -22.67 2.57
C ALA A 17 -8.61 -23.69 2.18
N ALA A 18 -7.69 -23.36 1.26
CA ALA A 18 -6.59 -24.24 0.89
C ALA A 18 -5.62 -24.53 2.06
N LEU A 19 -5.47 -23.59 3.00
CA LEU A 19 -4.61 -23.75 4.18
C LEU A 19 -5.27 -24.59 5.27
N ALA A 20 -6.59 -24.79 5.23
CA ALA A 20 -7.30 -25.60 6.22
C ALA A 20 -6.74 -27.04 6.30
N SER A 21 -6.29 -27.60 5.17
CA SER A 21 -5.70 -28.95 5.11
C SER A 21 -4.48 -29.16 6.04
N LYS A 22 -3.77 -28.09 6.41
CA LYS A 22 -2.59 -28.15 7.28
C LYS A 22 -2.75 -27.34 8.57
N LEU A 23 -3.59 -26.31 8.55
CA LEU A 23 -3.77 -25.36 9.65
C LEU A 23 -5.14 -25.46 10.34
N ALA A 24 -5.94 -26.49 10.07
CA ALA A 24 -7.28 -26.66 10.68
C ALA A 24 -7.29 -26.56 12.21
N PHE A 25 -6.19 -26.92 12.89
CA PHE A 25 -6.06 -26.79 14.34
C PHE A 25 -6.21 -25.35 14.85
N LEU A 26 -5.98 -24.34 13.99
CA LEU A 26 -6.20 -22.93 14.33
C LEU A 26 -7.69 -22.56 14.50
N GLY A 27 -8.60 -23.43 14.06
CA GLY A 27 -10.03 -23.26 14.31
C GLY A 27 -10.38 -23.18 15.80
N GLU A 28 -9.65 -23.91 16.65
CA GLU A 28 -9.83 -23.86 18.11
C GLU A 28 -9.41 -22.52 18.72
N TYR A 29 -8.62 -21.73 17.99
CA TYR A 29 -8.11 -20.42 18.40
C TYR A 29 -8.89 -19.25 17.77
N GLY A 30 -10.06 -19.52 17.17
CA GLY A 30 -10.93 -18.49 16.58
C GLY A 30 -10.55 -18.07 15.16
N VAL A 31 -9.76 -18.90 14.44
CA VAL A 31 -9.43 -18.67 13.03
C VAL A 31 -10.44 -19.36 12.12
N GLU A 32 -11.05 -18.60 11.23
CA GLU A 32 -12.00 -19.12 10.24
C GLU A 32 -11.30 -19.37 8.90
N PHE A 33 -11.71 -20.43 8.19
CA PHE A 33 -11.19 -20.76 6.86
C PHE A 33 -12.29 -20.56 5.82
N GLY A 34 -12.05 -19.75 4.80
CA GLY A 34 -13.08 -19.44 3.81
C GLY A 34 -12.88 -18.11 3.14
N GLY A 35 -13.97 -17.35 2.95
CA GLY A 35 -14.07 -16.11 2.17
C GLY A 35 -13.21 -14.92 2.64
N TYR A 36 -11.91 -15.11 2.87
CA TYR A 36 -10.97 -14.08 3.32
C TYR A 36 -10.91 -12.85 2.42
N MET A 37 -11.24 -12.98 1.13
CA MET A 37 -11.32 -11.85 0.19
C MET A 37 -12.72 -11.22 0.08
N GLN A 38 -13.77 -11.87 0.59
CA GLN A 38 -15.15 -11.37 0.46
C GLN A 38 -15.34 -10.05 1.24
N ALA A 39 -14.71 -9.95 2.42
CA ALA A 39 -14.77 -8.74 3.25
C ALA A 39 -14.14 -7.50 2.60
N ILE A 40 -13.19 -7.70 1.67
CA ILE A 40 -12.45 -6.60 1.00
C ILE A 40 -12.81 -6.45 -0.48
N SER A 41 -13.84 -7.17 -0.97
CA SER A 41 -14.16 -7.26 -2.41
C SER A 41 -12.91 -7.57 -3.26
N GLY A 42 -12.03 -8.40 -2.72
CA GLY A 42 -10.68 -8.57 -3.20
C GLY A 42 -10.60 -9.45 -4.44
N SER A 43 -9.81 -9.02 -5.41
CA SER A 43 -9.45 -9.86 -6.56
C SER A 43 -8.34 -10.85 -6.18
N PRO A 44 -8.33 -12.09 -6.71
CA PRO A 44 -7.22 -13.03 -6.50
C PRO A 44 -5.84 -12.47 -6.87
N TRP A 45 -5.81 -11.47 -7.76
CA TRP A 45 -4.59 -10.76 -8.16
C TRP A 45 -3.97 -9.92 -7.04
N ILE A 46 -4.70 -9.60 -5.96
CA ILE A 46 -4.16 -8.80 -4.85
C ILE A 46 -2.93 -9.46 -4.23
N ILE A 47 -2.91 -10.78 -4.08
CA ILE A 47 -1.75 -11.49 -3.52
C ILE A 47 -0.53 -11.32 -4.43
N VAL A 48 -0.73 -11.44 -5.75
CA VAL A 48 0.34 -11.24 -6.74
C VAL A 48 0.87 -9.82 -6.67
N TRP A 49 -0.02 -8.83 -6.65
CA TRP A 49 0.35 -7.42 -6.51
C TRP A 49 1.07 -7.13 -5.20
N LEU A 50 0.66 -7.76 -4.09
CA LEU A 50 1.29 -7.58 -2.79
C LEU A 50 2.73 -8.10 -2.81
N ILE A 51 2.99 -9.25 -3.44
CA ILE A 51 4.34 -9.78 -3.61
C ILE A 51 5.17 -8.87 -4.51
N VAL A 52 4.61 -8.38 -5.62
CA VAL A 52 5.29 -7.46 -6.54
C VAL A 52 5.66 -6.15 -5.84
N VAL A 53 4.70 -5.53 -5.15
CA VAL A 53 4.91 -4.27 -4.42
C VAL A 53 5.89 -4.48 -3.28
N LEU A 54 5.82 -5.59 -2.54
CA LEU A 54 6.81 -5.92 -1.51
C LEU A 54 8.21 -6.04 -2.11
N GLY A 55 8.35 -6.71 -3.26
CA GLY A 55 9.61 -6.77 -4.00
C GLY A 55 10.11 -5.36 -4.36
N ILE A 56 9.25 -4.52 -4.92
CA ILE A 56 9.59 -3.13 -5.22
C ILE A 56 10.04 -2.41 -3.96
N VAL A 57 9.32 -2.50 -2.85
CA VAL A 57 9.65 -1.80 -1.60
C VAL A 57 10.98 -2.28 -1.01
N LEU A 58 11.29 -3.58 -1.09
CA LEU A 58 12.53 -4.14 -0.55
C LEU A 58 13.76 -3.79 -1.40
N PHE A 59 13.61 -3.69 -2.72
CA PHE A 59 14.73 -3.40 -3.63
C PHE A 59 14.84 -1.94 -4.03
N ALA A 60 13.73 -1.19 -4.00
CA ALA A 60 13.74 0.24 -4.22
C ALA A 60 14.37 0.91 -3.01
N ARG A 61 15.26 1.84 -3.28
CA ARG A 61 15.89 2.63 -2.24
C ARG A 61 14.88 3.59 -1.65
N ASN A 62 14.86 3.66 -0.33
CA ASN A 62 14.07 4.66 0.38
C ASN A 62 14.59 6.08 0.03
N SER A 63 13.71 7.09 0.14
CA SER A 63 14.04 8.50 -0.10
C SER A 63 15.21 8.99 0.74
N MET A 64 15.35 8.51 1.98
CA MET A 64 16.49 8.86 2.84
C MET A 64 17.82 8.36 2.28
N GLU A 65 17.88 7.13 1.78
CA GLU A 65 19.08 6.59 1.11
C GLU A 65 19.40 7.34 -0.18
N GLN A 66 18.38 7.87 -0.86
CA GLN A 66 18.57 8.68 -2.07
C GLN A 66 19.16 10.05 -1.76
N ILE A 67 18.80 10.66 -0.62
CA ILE A 67 19.36 11.93 -0.16
C ILE A 67 20.85 11.80 0.17
N GLU A 68 21.26 10.72 0.86
CA GLU A 68 22.67 10.50 1.20
C GLU A 68 23.57 10.34 -0.04
N ARG A 69 23.01 9.81 -1.12
CA ARG A 69 23.71 9.59 -2.40
C ARG A 69 23.53 10.73 -3.38
N PHE A 70 22.80 11.78 -3.00
CA PHE A 70 22.51 12.90 -3.86
C PHE A 70 23.81 13.61 -4.26
N ARG A 71 23.97 13.80 -5.57
CA ARG A 71 25.09 14.57 -6.13
C ARG A 71 24.53 15.67 -7.01
N LEU A 72 24.95 16.89 -6.75
CA LEU A 72 24.70 18.03 -7.62
C LEU A 72 25.52 17.85 -8.90
N ASN A 73 24.84 17.58 -10.01
CA ASN A 73 25.43 17.49 -11.34
C ASN A 73 24.45 18.04 -12.38
N TYR A 74 24.91 18.19 -13.63
CA TYR A 74 24.07 18.74 -14.69
C TYR A 74 22.83 17.88 -15.00
N GLN A 75 22.90 16.56 -14.81
CA GLN A 75 21.76 15.66 -15.04
C GLN A 75 20.69 15.86 -13.97
N THR A 76 21.06 15.90 -12.68
CA THR A 76 20.14 16.13 -11.56
C THR A 76 19.57 17.53 -11.60
N ALA A 77 20.37 18.53 -12.00
CA ALA A 77 19.89 19.89 -12.22
C ALA A 77 18.85 19.96 -13.36
N LEU A 78 19.17 19.41 -14.53
CA LEU A 78 18.26 19.37 -15.68
C LEU A 78 16.94 18.67 -15.35
N LEU A 79 17.04 17.49 -14.73
CA LEU A 79 15.88 16.68 -14.34
C LEU A 79 15.01 17.43 -13.33
N THR A 80 15.61 18.09 -12.34
CA THR A 80 14.90 18.91 -11.36
C THR A 80 14.22 20.11 -12.03
N SER A 81 14.89 20.79 -12.96
CA SER A 81 14.30 21.91 -13.72
C SER A 81 13.10 21.46 -14.54
N VAL A 82 13.19 20.31 -15.23
CA VAL A 82 12.06 19.76 -16.01
C VAL A 82 10.88 19.43 -15.09
N TYR A 83 11.10 18.70 -13.99
CA TYR A 83 10.03 18.36 -13.05
C TYR A 83 9.40 19.61 -12.42
N PHE A 84 10.22 20.60 -12.07
CA PHE A 84 9.74 21.87 -11.54
C PHE A 84 8.87 22.62 -12.55
N SER A 85 9.32 22.77 -13.79
CA SER A 85 8.54 23.42 -14.86
C SER A 85 7.22 22.70 -15.13
N VAL A 86 7.23 21.36 -15.19
CA VAL A 86 6.00 20.56 -15.35
C VAL A 86 5.07 20.77 -14.15
N GLY A 87 5.60 20.76 -12.92
CA GLY A 87 4.82 21.02 -11.71
C GLY A 87 4.14 22.38 -11.74
N VAL A 88 4.87 23.44 -12.12
CA VAL A 88 4.32 24.80 -12.28
C VAL A 88 3.25 24.85 -13.37
N MET A 89 3.44 24.16 -14.50
CA MET A 89 2.43 24.06 -15.55
C MET A 89 1.18 23.27 -15.09
N MET A 90 1.31 22.35 -14.16
CA MET A 90 0.17 21.59 -13.61
C MET A 90 -0.60 22.38 -12.55
N LEU A 91 0.05 23.28 -11.80
CA LEU A 91 -0.63 24.17 -10.85
C LEU A 91 -1.71 25.02 -11.52
N THR A 92 -1.54 25.37 -12.79
CA THR A 92 -2.53 26.16 -13.54
C THR A 92 -3.71 25.35 -14.04
N ARG A 93 -3.65 24.00 -13.98
CA ARG A 93 -4.72 23.10 -14.47
C ARG A 93 -5.73 22.68 -13.41
N VAL A 94 -5.49 22.91 -12.12
CA VAL A 94 -6.45 22.51 -11.06
C VAL A 94 -6.51 23.58 -9.97
N SER A 95 -7.58 24.36 -10.01
CA SER A 95 -8.19 25.00 -8.84
C SER A 95 -9.68 24.65 -8.82
N GLU A 96 -10.01 23.37 -8.99
CA GLU A 96 -11.28 22.89 -8.45
C GLU A 96 -11.03 22.69 -6.96
N PHE A 97 -11.38 23.73 -6.21
CA PHE A 97 -11.61 23.60 -4.78
C PHE A 97 -12.60 22.44 -4.62
N LEU A 98 -12.14 21.30 -4.12
CA LEU A 98 -13.01 20.22 -3.70
C LEU A 98 -13.89 20.80 -2.58
N TYR A 99 -15.05 21.34 -2.96
CA TYR A 99 -16.14 21.58 -2.01
C TYR A 99 -16.55 20.22 -1.50
N PHE A 100 -15.96 19.83 -0.38
CA PHE A 100 -16.61 18.89 0.51
C PHE A 100 -17.94 19.54 0.91
N ASN A 101 -19.02 19.16 0.23
CA ASN A 101 -20.35 19.24 0.80
C ASN A 101 -20.35 18.28 2.00
N PHE A 102 -20.00 18.82 3.17
CA PHE A 102 -20.31 18.20 4.46
C PHE A 102 -21.81 18.33 4.73
#